data_AF-A0A847VFX7-F1
#
_entry.id   AF-A0A847VFX7-F1
#
_cell.length_a   1.000
_cell.length_b   1.000
_cell.length_c   1.000
_cell.angle_alpha   90.00
_cell.angle_beta   90.00
_cell.angle_gamma   90.00
#
_symmetry.space_group_name_H-M   'P 1'
#
loop_
_entity.id
_entity.type
_entity.pdbx_description
1 polymer ?
#
loop_
_entity_poly.entity_id
_entity_poly.type
_entity_poly.pdbx_seq_one_letter_code
_entity_poly.pdbx_strand_id
1 'polypeptide(L)'
;VWGWALPLVFALAHPAAAPAWNDALGLLVLGMGVAFEAGADWQLARHRADPARRGTVLQSGLWALSRHPNYFGEALVWWGFFLFALSHPWGWISIASPLYVTWFMNQGSATRMTDAYLHKRRPDYAAYAARVPAFWPRLWR
;
A
#
# COMPACT_ATOMS: atom_id res chain seq x y z
N VAL A 1 4.35 -22.57 3.02
CA VAL A 1 3.62 -21.36 2.59
C VAL A 1 4.09 -20.21 3.46
N TRP A 2 4.62 -19.13 2.90
CA TRP A 2 4.94 -17.92 3.68
C TRP A 2 3.66 -17.46 4.39
N GLY A 3 3.68 -17.31 5.72
CA GLY A 3 2.47 -17.06 6.53
C GLY A 3 1.66 -15.85 6.10
N TRP A 4 2.25 -14.91 5.36
CA TRP A 4 1.53 -13.79 4.75
C TRP A 4 0.49 -14.23 3.71
N ALA A 5 0.63 -15.40 3.07
CA ALA A 5 -0.19 -15.79 1.92
C ALA A 5 -1.48 -16.49 2.36
N LEU A 6 -1.72 -16.61 3.66
CA LEU A 6 -2.92 -17.25 4.22
C LEU A 6 -4.25 -16.72 3.64
N PRO A 7 -4.44 -15.39 3.41
CA PRO A 7 -5.66 -14.91 2.78
C PRO A 7 -5.90 -15.50 1.39
N LEU A 8 -4.84 -15.58 0.57
CA LEU A 8 -4.91 -16.17 -0.77
C LEU A 8 -5.24 -17.65 -0.71
N VAL A 9 -4.65 -18.39 0.23
CA VAL A 9 -4.97 -19.83 0.40
C VAL A 9 -6.45 -20.01 0.74
N PHE A 10 -6.99 -19.25 1.68
CA PHE A 10 -8.40 -19.37 2.06
C PHE A 10 -9.35 -18.88 0.97
N ALA A 11 -9.01 -17.80 0.27
CA ALA A 11 -9.80 -17.29 -0.86
C ALA A 11 -9.88 -18.33 -2.00
N LEU A 12 -8.79 -19.05 -2.26
CA LEU A 12 -8.71 -20.05 -3.34
C LEU A 12 -9.21 -21.45 -2.93
N ALA A 13 -9.23 -21.77 -1.63
CA ALA A 13 -9.64 -23.08 -1.12
C ALA A 13 -11.17 -23.26 -1.05
N HIS A 14 -11.95 -22.19 -1.22
CA HIS A 14 -13.40 -22.27 -1.15
C HIS A 14 -14.00 -22.66 -2.51
N PRO A 15 -14.88 -23.69 -2.59
CA PRO A 15 -15.63 -23.97 -3.81
C PRO A 15 -16.46 -22.74 -4.19
N ALA A 16 -16.50 -22.45 -5.50
CA ALA A 16 -17.16 -21.27 -6.04
C ALA A 16 -18.62 -21.21 -5.60
N ALA A 17 -18.92 -20.33 -4.65
CA ALA A 17 -20.27 -19.93 -4.28
C ALA A 17 -20.69 -18.71 -5.12
N ALA A 18 -21.97 -18.35 -5.09
CA ALA A 18 -22.42 -17.09 -5.66
C ALA A 18 -21.66 -15.91 -5.00
N PRO A 19 -21.27 -14.87 -5.74
CA PRO A 19 -20.56 -13.73 -5.18
C PRO A 19 -21.36 -13.10 -4.04
N ALA A 20 -20.71 -12.94 -2.90
CA ALA A 20 -21.29 -12.30 -1.73
C ALA A 20 -20.85 -10.83 -1.62
N TRP A 21 -21.42 -10.09 -0.66
CA TRP A 21 -21.13 -8.67 -0.46
C TRP A 21 -19.64 -8.40 -0.18
N ASN A 22 -18.97 -9.34 0.48
CA ASN A 22 -17.54 -9.27 0.80
C ASN A 22 -16.65 -9.47 -0.44
N ASP A 23 -17.12 -10.18 -1.47
CA ASP A 23 -16.39 -10.28 -2.74
C ASP A 23 -16.44 -8.95 -3.51
N ALA A 24 -17.60 -8.29 -3.54
CA ALA A 24 -17.71 -6.96 -4.15
C ALA A 24 -16.85 -5.91 -3.41
N LEU A 25 -16.88 -5.94 -2.07
CA LEU A 25 -16.05 -5.07 -1.25
C LEU A 25 -14.55 -5.41 -1.40
N GLY A 26 -14.19 -6.68 -1.46
CA GLY A 26 -12.84 -7.15 -1.68
C GLY A 26 -12.28 -6.68 -3.01
N LEU A 27 -13.07 -6.78 -4.09
CA LEU A 27 -12.71 -6.27 -5.42
C LEU A 27 -12.48 -4.76 -5.40
N LEU A 28 -13.35 -4.01 -4.72
CA LEU A 28 -13.22 -2.56 -4.61
C LEU A 28 -11.94 -2.17 -3.86
N VAL A 29 -11.69 -2.79 -2.71
CA VAL A 29 -10.50 -2.52 -1.88
C VAL A 29 -9.22 -2.92 -2.60
N LEU A 30 -9.20 -4.09 -3.25
CA LEU A 30 -8.08 -4.54 -4.07
C LEU A 30 -7.84 -3.58 -5.24
N GLY A 31 -8.89 -3.18 -5.96
CA GLY A 31 -8.80 -2.26 -7.08
C GLY A 31 -8.24 -0.89 -6.67
N MET A 32 -8.67 -0.36 -5.51
CA MET A 32 -8.08 0.85 -4.94
C MET A 32 -6.61 0.64 -4.58
N GLY A 33 -6.25 -0.49 -3.98
CA GLY A 33 -4.86 -0.81 -3.66
C GLY A 33 -3.96 -0.81 -4.88
N VAL A 34 -4.35 -1.53 -5.93
CA VAL A 34 -3.64 -1.59 -7.21
C VAL A 34 -3.54 -0.20 -7.86
N ALA A 35 -4.61 0.60 -7.83
CA ALA A 35 -4.60 1.95 -8.38
C ALA A 35 -3.62 2.87 -7.64
N PHE A 36 -3.56 2.79 -6.31
CA PHE A 36 -2.60 3.54 -5.50
C PHE A 36 -1.16 3.09 -5.76
N GLU A 37 -0.91 1.79 -5.77
CA GLU A 37 0.43 1.22 -5.98
C GLU A 37 0.96 1.52 -7.37
N ALA A 38 0.25 1.07 -8.42
CA ALA A 38 0.67 1.26 -9.80
C ALA A 38 0.70 2.75 -10.18
N GLY A 39 -0.26 3.54 -9.70
CA GLY A 39 -0.30 4.98 -9.94
C GLY A 39 0.88 5.71 -9.29
N ALA A 40 1.22 5.37 -8.04
CA ALA A 40 2.33 6.00 -7.32
C ALA A 40 3.68 5.65 -7.95
N ASP A 41 3.87 4.38 -8.32
CA ASP A 41 5.10 3.90 -8.95
C ASP A 41 5.26 4.47 -10.36
N TRP A 42 4.18 4.58 -11.13
CA TRP A 42 4.20 5.27 -12.43
C TRP A 42 4.61 6.74 -12.28
N GLN A 43 4.04 7.48 -11.31
CA GLN A 43 4.41 8.87 -11.04
C GLN A 43 5.89 8.99 -10.67
N LEU A 44 6.38 8.07 -9.81
CA LEU A 44 7.78 8.05 -9.38
C LEU A 44 8.74 7.70 -10.52
N ALA A 45 8.39 6.72 -11.35
CA ALA A 45 9.17 6.32 -12.52
C ALA A 45 9.30 7.48 -13.52
N ARG A 46 8.19 8.16 -13.82
CA ARG A 46 8.18 9.33 -14.69
C ARG A 46 9.01 10.48 -14.12
N HIS A 47 8.96 10.71 -12.81
CA HIS A 47 9.80 11.73 -12.14
C HIS A 47 11.29 11.40 -12.21
N ARG A 48 11.66 10.13 -12.05
CA ARG A 48 13.06 9.67 -12.12
C ARG A 48 13.63 9.70 -13.54
N ALA A 49 12.78 9.52 -14.56
CA ALA A 49 13.19 9.53 -15.96
C ALA A 49 13.49 10.94 -16.49
N ASP A 50 12.98 12.00 -15.84
CA ASP A 50 13.19 13.39 -16.24
C ASP A 50 14.56 13.91 -15.74
N PRO A 51 15.55 14.19 -16.63
CA PRO A 51 16.86 14.68 -16.22
C PRO A 51 16.81 16.01 -15.46
N ALA A 52 15.84 16.87 -15.75
CA ALA A 52 15.69 18.17 -15.08
C ALA A 52 15.27 18.02 -13.60
N ARG A 53 14.74 16.85 -13.21
CA ARG A 53 14.28 16.56 -11.85
C ARG A 53 15.28 15.75 -11.04
N ARG A 54 16.46 15.46 -11.59
CA ARG A 54 17.51 14.70 -10.90
C ARG A 54 17.88 15.40 -9.59
N GLY A 55 17.95 14.65 -8.49
CA GLY A 55 18.22 15.22 -7.17
C GLY A 55 16.99 15.78 -6.43
N THR A 56 15.88 16.05 -7.11
CA THR A 56 14.63 16.54 -6.48
C THR A 56 13.74 15.42 -5.93
N VAL A 57 12.84 15.77 -5.02
CA VAL A 57 11.83 14.85 -4.44
C VAL A 57 10.49 15.07 -5.14
N LEU A 58 9.78 13.99 -5.47
CA LEU A 58 8.40 14.05 -5.98
C LEU A 58 7.44 14.38 -4.84
N GLN A 59 6.63 15.43 -5.01
CA GLN A 59 5.77 15.99 -3.95
C GLN A 59 4.35 16.32 -4.46
N SER A 60 3.99 15.81 -5.63
CA SER A 60 2.70 16.06 -6.30
C SER A 60 1.98 14.74 -6.59
N GLY A 61 0.71 14.82 -7.00
CA GLY A 61 -0.12 13.64 -7.24
C GLY A 61 -0.37 12.87 -5.94
N LEU A 62 -0.21 11.55 -5.97
CA LEU A 62 -0.41 10.69 -4.80
C LEU A 62 0.63 10.97 -3.70
N TRP A 63 1.82 11.40 -4.10
CA TRP A 63 2.92 11.78 -3.20
C TRP A 63 2.64 13.10 -2.44
N ALA A 64 1.60 13.86 -2.81
CA ALA A 64 1.15 14.99 -2.01
C ALA A 64 0.23 14.57 -0.84
N LEU A 65 -0.35 13.37 -0.91
CA LEU A 65 -1.29 12.84 0.08
C LEU A 65 -0.57 12.01 1.16
N SER A 66 0.43 11.24 0.76
CA SER A 66 1.26 10.40 1.62
C SER A 66 2.68 10.35 1.06
N ARG A 67 3.69 10.13 1.91
CA ARG A 67 5.08 9.97 1.47
C ARG A 67 5.37 8.60 0.88
N HIS A 68 4.54 7.61 1.17
CA HIS A 68 4.63 6.25 0.61
C HIS A 68 3.25 5.77 0.15
N PRO A 69 2.66 6.40 -0.88
CA PRO A 69 1.33 6.05 -1.35
C PRO A 69 1.27 4.63 -1.97
N ASN A 70 2.38 4.15 -2.52
CA ASN A 70 2.50 2.78 -3.00
C ASN A 70 2.46 1.75 -1.87
N TYR A 71 3.08 2.03 -0.73
CA TYR A 71 3.02 1.16 0.45
C TYR A 71 1.62 1.08 1.04
N PHE A 72 0.87 2.19 0.99
CA PHE A 72 -0.55 2.18 1.34
C PHE A 72 -1.37 1.33 0.35
N GLY A 73 -1.07 1.43 -0.96
CA GLY A 73 -1.66 0.59 -1.99
C GLY A 73 -1.46 -0.90 -1.74
N GLU A 74 -0.22 -1.31 -1.47
CA GLU A 74 0.13 -2.69 -1.11
C GLU A 74 -0.69 -3.16 0.11
N ALA A 75 -0.76 -2.36 1.18
CA ALA A 75 -1.58 -2.73 2.34
C ALA A 75 -3.06 -2.94 1.97
N LEU A 76 -3.64 -2.08 1.13
CA LEU A 76 -5.01 -2.25 0.65
C LEU A 76 -5.21 -3.53 -0.16
N VAL A 77 -4.24 -3.93 -1.00
CA VAL A 77 -4.29 -5.20 -1.74
C VAL A 77 -4.47 -6.38 -0.78
N TRP A 78 -3.70 -6.41 0.32
CA TRP A 78 -3.81 -7.47 1.32
C TRP A 78 -5.12 -7.41 2.12
N TRP A 79 -5.66 -6.22 2.38
CA TRP A 79 -7.01 -6.08 2.92
C TRP A 79 -8.08 -6.61 1.95
N GLY A 80 -7.92 -6.40 0.65
CA GLY A 80 -8.77 -6.98 -0.39
C GLY A 80 -8.74 -8.51 -0.38
N PHE A 81 -7.55 -9.12 -0.31
CA PHE A 81 -7.43 -10.58 -0.20
C PHE A 81 -8.04 -11.13 1.09
N PHE A 82 -7.91 -10.42 2.21
CA PHE A 82 -8.58 -10.79 3.45
C PHE A 82 -10.11 -10.80 3.31
N LEU A 83 -10.69 -9.82 2.62
CA LEU A 83 -12.14 -9.79 2.38
C LEU A 83 -12.64 -10.98 1.57
N PHE A 84 -11.87 -11.44 0.56
CA PHE A 84 -12.17 -12.68 -0.15
C PHE A 84 -12.03 -13.91 0.75
N ALA A 85 -11.00 -13.92 1.61
CA ALA A 85 -10.79 -15.03 2.54
C ALA A 85 -11.97 -15.22 3.49
N LEU A 86 -12.69 -14.16 3.87
CA LEU A 86 -13.88 -14.23 4.74
C LEU A 86 -15.03 -15.08 4.15
N SER A 87 -15.00 -15.39 2.86
CA SER A 87 -15.92 -16.37 2.26
C SER A 87 -15.68 -17.79 2.79
N HIS A 88 -14.49 -18.07 3.34
CA HIS A 88 -14.16 -19.33 3.99
C HIS A 88 -14.46 -19.29 5.50
N PRO A 89 -15.04 -20.36 6.11
CA PRO A 89 -15.39 -20.40 7.53
C PRO A 89 -14.22 -20.08 8.48
N TRP A 90 -13.00 -20.43 8.06
CA TRP A 90 -11.76 -20.19 8.79
C TRP A 90 -10.95 -19.00 8.27
N GLY A 91 -11.46 -18.27 7.29
CA GLY A 91 -10.74 -17.19 6.61
C GLY A 91 -10.41 -16.00 7.51
N TRP A 92 -11.18 -15.79 8.58
CA TRP A 92 -10.92 -14.76 9.58
C TRP A 92 -9.54 -14.89 10.25
N ILE A 93 -8.97 -16.10 10.33
CA ILE A 93 -7.62 -16.33 10.86
C ILE A 93 -6.57 -15.59 10.02
N SER A 94 -6.86 -15.35 8.74
CA SER A 94 -5.93 -14.68 7.83
C SER A 94 -5.80 -13.17 8.06
N ILE A 95 -6.58 -12.57 8.99
CA ILE A 95 -6.47 -11.15 9.38
C ILE A 95 -5.06 -10.75 9.82
N ALA A 96 -4.28 -11.71 10.34
CA ALA A 96 -2.89 -11.49 10.71
C ALA A 96 -2.04 -10.99 9.53
N SER A 97 -2.38 -11.38 8.29
CA SER A 97 -1.66 -10.97 7.08
C SER A 97 -1.79 -9.47 6.76
N PRO A 98 -2.99 -8.90 6.51
CA PRO A 98 -3.11 -7.46 6.25
C PRO A 98 -2.66 -6.60 7.43
N LEU A 99 -2.81 -7.07 8.67
CA LEU A 99 -2.27 -6.39 9.85
C LEU A 99 -0.75 -6.34 9.83
N TYR A 100 -0.11 -7.46 9.55
CA TYR A 100 1.35 -7.54 9.41
C TYR A 100 1.86 -6.64 8.29
N VAL A 101 1.26 -6.71 7.10
CA VAL A 101 1.67 -5.89 5.95
C VAL A 101 1.47 -4.41 6.26
N THR A 102 0.32 -4.02 6.83
CA THR A 102 0.06 -2.62 7.23
C THR A 102 1.10 -2.14 8.23
N TRP A 103 1.42 -2.94 9.25
CA TRP A 103 2.46 -2.59 10.23
C TRP A 103 3.84 -2.49 9.58
N PHE A 104 4.23 -3.47 8.78
CA PHE A 104 5.54 -3.55 8.14
C PHE A 104 5.77 -2.37 7.19
N MET A 105 4.74 -2.02 6.42
CA MET A 105 4.78 -0.91 5.46
C MET A 105 4.70 0.46 6.14
N ASN A 106 3.90 0.63 7.20
CA ASN A 106 3.76 1.91 7.90
C ASN A 106 4.93 2.21 8.85
N GLN A 107 5.16 1.30 9.81
CA GLN A 107 6.07 1.53 10.95
C GLN A 107 7.26 0.57 10.94
N GLY A 108 7.20 -0.49 10.15
CA GLY A 108 8.29 -1.43 10.02
C GLY A 108 9.50 -0.84 9.29
N SER A 109 10.29 -1.75 8.74
CA SER A 109 11.56 -1.42 8.10
C SER A 109 11.38 -0.53 6.86
N ALA A 110 10.31 -0.76 6.08
CA ALA A 110 10.16 -0.17 4.75
C ALA A 110 10.11 1.38 4.77
N THR A 111 9.14 1.97 5.46
CA THR A 111 9.01 3.44 5.55
C THR A 111 10.20 4.07 6.27
N ARG A 112 10.61 3.52 7.43
CA ARG A 112 11.67 4.13 8.25
C ARG A 112 13.04 4.12 7.56
N MET A 113 13.42 3.01 6.93
CA MET A 113 14.69 2.93 6.21
C MET A 113 14.70 3.85 4.99
N THR A 114 13.59 3.91 4.25
CA THR A 114 13.46 4.75 3.06
C THR A 114 13.53 6.23 3.43
N ASP A 115 12.81 6.66 4.46
CA ASP A 115 12.87 8.02 4.99
C ASP A 115 14.29 8.38 5.45
N ALA A 116 14.92 7.53 6.25
CA ALA A 116 16.28 7.76 6.75
C ALA A 116 17.31 7.88 5.62
N TYR A 117 17.16 7.07 4.56
CA TYR A 117 17.98 7.17 3.36
C TYR A 117 17.74 8.48 2.61
N LEU A 118 16.48 8.89 2.43
CA LEU A 118 16.12 10.11 1.71
C LEU A 118 16.56 11.37 2.46
N HIS A 119 16.43 11.41 3.79
CA HIS A 119 16.95 12.50 4.62
C HIS A 119 18.45 12.73 4.43
N LYS A 120 19.24 11.67 4.19
CA LYS A 120 20.69 11.78 3.94
C LYS A 120 21.03 12.20 2.51
N ARG A 121 20.20 11.85 1.53
CA ARG A 121 20.51 11.99 0.09
C ARG A 121 19.82 13.18 -0.57
N ARG A 122 18.78 13.74 0.04
CA ARG A 122 17.87 14.71 -0.59
C ARG A 122 17.62 15.89 0.37
N PRO A 123 18.25 17.06 0.13
CA PRO A 123 18.12 18.23 1.02
C PRO A 123 16.66 18.67 1.24
N ASP A 124 15.86 18.68 0.17
CA ASP A 124 14.46 19.13 0.21
C ASP A 124 13.52 18.15 0.93
N TYR A 125 14.00 16.95 1.25
CA TYR A 125 13.15 15.89 1.82
C TYR A 125 12.66 16.25 3.23
N ALA A 126 13.45 16.98 4.02
CA ALA A 126 13.04 17.38 5.37
C ALA A 126 11.82 18.30 5.37
N ALA A 127 11.80 19.30 4.48
CA ALA A 127 10.65 20.21 4.33
C ALA A 127 9.40 19.48 3.82
N TYR A 128 9.58 18.48 2.96
CA TYR A 128 8.51 17.60 2.49
C TYR A 128 7.96 16.69 3.60
N ALA A 129 8.84 16.08 4.40
CA ALA A 129 8.51 15.21 5.52
C ALA A 129 7.72 15.93 6.62
N ALA A 130 8.00 17.22 6.84
CA ALA A 130 7.29 18.01 7.84
C ALA A 130 5.81 18.25 7.50
N ARG A 131 5.44 18.24 6.21
CA ARG A 131 4.08 18.59 5.76
C ARG A 131 3.25 17.40 5.28
N VAL A 132 3.88 16.33 4.78
CA VAL A 132 3.18 15.16 4.22
C VAL A 132 3.30 13.95 5.16
N PRO A 133 2.18 13.30 5.54
CA PRO A 133 2.24 12.13 6.43
C PRO A 133 2.98 10.97 5.77
N ALA A 134 3.57 10.09 6.57
CA ALA A 134 4.39 9.00 6.06
C ALA A 134 3.60 7.97 5.24
N PHE A 135 2.48 7.48 5.79
CA PHE A 135 1.77 6.31 5.26
C PHE A 135 0.30 6.59 4.95
N TRP A 136 -0.48 7.04 5.95
CA TRP A 136 -1.91 7.30 5.78
C TRP A 136 -2.16 8.53 4.89
N PRO A 137 -2.87 8.39 3.75
CA PRO A 137 -3.15 9.50 2.86
C PRO A 137 -3.99 10.59 3.54
N ARG A 138 -3.53 11.84 3.47
CA ARG A 138 -4.29 12.99 3.94
C ARG A 138 -5.24 13.46 2.84
N LEU A 139 -6.52 13.10 2.99
CA LEU A 139 -7.59 13.46 2.03
C LEU A 139 -8.18 14.86 2.25
N TRP A 140 -7.89 15.50 3.39
CA TRP A 140 -8.47 16.77 3.82
C TRP A 140 -7.34 17.76 4.12
N ARG A 141 -7.44 19.00 3.62
CA ARG A 141 -6.43 20.06 3.80
C ARG A 141 -6.93 21.15 4.72
#